data_AF-A0A839QW39-F1
#
_entry.id   AF-A0A839QW39-F1
#
_cell.length_a   1.000
_cell.length_b   1.000
_cell.length_c   1.000
_cell.angle_alpha   90.00
_cell.angle_beta   90.00
_cell.angle_gamma   90.00
#
_symmetry.space_group_name_H-M   'P 1'
#
loop_
_entity.id
_entity.type
_entity.pdbx_description
1 polymer ?
#
loop_
_entity_poly.entity_id
_entity_poly.type
_entity_poly.pdbx_seq_one_letter_code
_entity_poly.pdbx_strand_id
1 'polypeptide(L)'
;MNIHRTTIRMSAAVGAALLTLGLAGCNGMMNPEDFPEDGPTRTATSNPQDVTADDFGHSWNLDVDHGTVSCEKNGKGDPVLRFTAPDGTEYALNSVDENADLPPIGDISDGSIGTLRTFAFTVCDA
;
A
#
# COMPACT_ATOMS: atom_id res chain seq x y z
N MET A 1 39.90 -27.87 68.49
CA MET A 1 38.47 -28.15 68.78
C MET A 1 37.78 -28.31 67.42
N ASN A 2 37.22 -29.50 67.18
CA ASN A 2 36.64 -29.95 65.90
C ASN A 2 35.34 -29.22 65.55
N ILE A 3 35.09 -28.98 64.26
CA ILE A 3 33.74 -28.76 63.70
C ILE A 3 33.68 -29.58 62.39
N HIS A 4 33.32 -30.86 62.49
CA HIS A 4 32.03 -31.43 62.05
C HIS A 4 31.62 -31.11 60.61
N ARG A 5 31.75 -32.13 59.74
CA ARG A 5 31.08 -32.25 58.44
C ARG A 5 29.57 -32.31 58.64
N THR A 6 28.80 -31.57 57.85
CA THR A 6 27.40 -31.97 57.56
C THR A 6 27.02 -31.53 56.15
N THR A 7 26.95 -32.52 55.26
CA THR A 7 26.37 -32.40 53.92
C THR A 7 24.85 -32.27 54.07
N ILE A 8 24.25 -31.20 53.56
CA ILE A 8 22.78 -31.09 53.41
C ILE A 8 22.48 -31.06 51.91
N ARG A 9 21.85 -32.13 51.43
CA ARG A 9 21.14 -32.17 50.14
C ARG A 9 19.65 -32.09 50.45
N MET A 10 18.98 -31.06 49.95
CA MET A 10 17.52 -30.92 49.76
C MET A 10 17.31 -29.60 49.00
N SER A 11 16.37 -29.37 48.08
CA SER A 11 15.45 -30.13 47.23
C SER A 11 14.75 -29.07 46.37
N ALA A 12 14.50 -29.38 45.09
CA ALA A 12 13.38 -29.00 44.22
C ALA A 12 12.83 -27.53 44.12
N ALA A 13 12.49 -27.19 42.86
CA ALA A 13 11.61 -26.12 42.37
C ALA A 13 12.21 -24.70 42.45
N VAL A 14 12.20 -23.86 41.42
CA VAL A 14 11.07 -23.27 40.65
C VAL A 14 11.74 -22.73 39.36
N GLY A 15 11.27 -22.87 38.12
CA GLY A 15 9.93 -22.70 37.56
C GLY A 15 10.14 -21.86 36.29
N ALA A 16 9.64 -22.33 35.15
CA ALA A 16 9.92 -21.81 33.81
C ALA A 16 9.74 -20.28 33.69
N ALA A 17 10.79 -19.60 33.24
CA ALA A 17 10.75 -18.18 32.91
C ALA A 17 10.05 -17.97 31.55
N LEU A 18 8.83 -17.43 31.62
CA LEU A 18 8.25 -16.37 30.78
C LEU A 18 8.57 -16.40 29.27
N LEU A 19 7.65 -16.97 28.47
CA LEU A 19 7.57 -16.82 27.02
C LEU A 19 6.12 -16.48 26.59
N THR A 20 5.61 -15.30 26.94
CA THR A 20 4.24 -14.88 26.55
C THR A 20 4.10 -13.48 25.96
N LEU A 21 5.18 -12.87 25.47
CA LEU A 21 5.08 -11.58 24.77
C LEU A 21 5.29 -11.79 23.26
N GLY A 22 4.20 -11.87 22.49
CA GLY A 22 4.36 -11.89 21.03
C GLY A 22 3.15 -12.11 20.12
N LEU A 23 1.89 -12.14 20.60
CA LEU A 23 0.73 -12.38 19.72
C LEU A 23 -0.32 -11.24 19.68
N ALA A 24 -0.12 -10.14 20.39
CA ALA A 24 -1.08 -9.03 20.39
C ALA A 24 -1.01 -8.12 19.14
N GLY A 25 -0.06 -8.36 18.22
CA GLY A 25 0.14 -7.52 17.03
C GLY A 25 -0.84 -7.78 15.87
N CYS A 26 -1.66 -8.84 15.91
CA CYS A 26 -2.56 -9.19 14.81
C CYS A 26 -4.04 -8.83 15.07
N ASN A 27 -4.36 -8.14 16.18
CA ASN A 27 -5.76 -7.85 16.51
C ASN A 27 -6.37 -6.70 15.70
N GLY A 28 -5.57 -5.88 15.02
CA GLY A 28 -6.07 -4.87 14.06
C GLY A 28 -6.51 -5.46 12.71
N MET A 29 -6.18 -6.74 12.43
CA MET A 29 -6.55 -7.42 11.20
C MET A 29 -8.00 -7.96 11.19
N MET A 30 -8.75 -7.80 12.28
CA MET A 30 -10.06 -8.44 12.47
C MET A 30 -11.27 -7.52 12.24
N ASN A 31 -11.06 -6.27 11.84
CA ASN A 31 -12.12 -5.36 11.39
C ASN A 31 -11.91 -5.01 9.91
N PRO A 32 -12.45 -5.79 8.97
CA PRO A 32 -12.38 -5.47 7.54
C PRO A 32 -12.96 -4.09 7.21
N GLU A 33 -13.92 -3.63 8.02
CA GLU A 33 -14.53 -2.30 7.92
C GLU A 33 -13.51 -1.15 8.11
N ASP A 34 -12.42 -1.39 8.84
CA ASP A 34 -11.33 -0.42 9.05
C ASP A 34 -10.35 -0.40 7.85
N PHE A 35 -10.49 -1.34 6.90
CA PHE A 35 -9.66 -1.50 5.70
C PHE A 35 -10.53 -1.85 4.48
N PRO A 36 -11.43 -0.96 4.04
CA PRO A 36 -12.26 -1.20 2.87
C PRO A 36 -11.39 -1.49 1.63
N GLU A 37 -11.57 -2.67 1.03
CA GLU A 37 -10.81 -3.15 -0.13
C GLU A 37 -11.46 -2.78 -1.47
N ASP A 38 -12.41 -1.84 -1.46
CA ASP A 38 -13.09 -1.40 -2.67
C ASP A 38 -12.05 -0.76 -3.60
N GLY A 39 -11.88 -1.35 -4.77
CA GLY A 39 -11.05 -0.85 -5.86
C GLY A 39 -11.87 -0.72 -7.14
N PRO A 40 -11.24 -0.31 -8.26
CA PRO A 40 -11.93 -0.09 -9.52
C PRO A 40 -12.68 -1.36 -9.90
N THR A 41 -13.99 -1.24 -10.03
CA THR A 41 -14.88 -2.36 -10.31
C THR A 41 -14.81 -2.83 -11.76
N ARG A 42 -13.88 -2.26 -12.55
CA ARG A 42 -13.75 -2.43 -14.00
C ARG A 42 -12.31 -2.24 -14.47
N THR A 43 -11.98 -2.85 -15.61
CA THR A 43 -10.77 -2.54 -16.39
C THR A 43 -11.02 -1.34 -17.30
N ALA A 44 -9.95 -0.68 -17.74
CA ALA A 44 -10.05 0.35 -18.76
C ALA A 44 -10.59 -0.22 -20.10
N THR A 45 -11.29 0.64 -20.85
CA THR A 45 -11.84 0.31 -22.18
C THR A 45 -11.32 1.24 -23.27
N SER A 46 -10.51 2.23 -22.90
CA SER A 46 -9.89 3.18 -23.79
C SER A 46 -8.55 3.64 -23.22
N ASN A 47 -7.75 4.26 -24.09
CA ASN A 47 -6.56 4.99 -23.72
C ASN A 47 -6.55 6.35 -24.45
N PRO A 48 -6.67 7.48 -23.75
CA PRO A 48 -6.78 7.59 -22.29
C PRO A 48 -8.17 7.16 -21.74
N GLN A 49 -8.28 7.02 -20.41
CA GLN A 49 -9.48 6.60 -19.70
C GLN A 49 -9.86 7.61 -18.62
N ASP A 50 -11.11 8.11 -18.68
CA ASP A 50 -11.67 8.93 -17.61
C ASP A 50 -12.02 8.08 -16.39
N VAL A 51 -11.73 8.63 -15.21
CA VAL A 51 -11.95 8.02 -13.90
C VAL A 51 -12.50 9.03 -12.91
N THR A 52 -13.29 8.53 -11.96
CA THR A 52 -13.90 9.33 -10.88
C THR A 52 -13.65 8.69 -9.52
N ALA A 53 -13.80 9.46 -8.44
CA ALA A 53 -13.74 8.94 -7.07
C ALA A 53 -14.75 7.79 -6.85
N ASP A 54 -15.94 7.89 -7.41
CA ASP A 54 -16.98 6.85 -7.33
C ASP A 54 -16.52 5.50 -7.91
N ASP A 55 -15.63 5.52 -8.91
CA ASP A 55 -15.11 4.29 -9.52
C ASP A 55 -14.19 3.51 -8.58
N PHE A 56 -13.52 4.22 -7.67
CA PHE A 56 -12.52 3.67 -6.76
C PHE A 56 -13.00 3.59 -5.32
N GLY A 57 -14.10 4.27 -4.98
CA GLY A 57 -14.62 4.33 -3.61
C GLY A 57 -13.54 4.72 -2.61
N HIS A 58 -13.36 3.91 -1.57
CA HIS A 58 -12.37 4.14 -0.53
C HIS A 58 -10.91 4.07 -1.00
N SER A 59 -10.64 3.48 -2.18
CA SER A 59 -9.29 3.50 -2.78
C SER A 59 -8.96 4.85 -3.45
N TRP A 60 -9.92 5.77 -3.56
CA TRP A 60 -9.66 7.10 -4.09
C TRP A 60 -9.03 8.00 -3.02
N ASN A 61 -7.72 8.17 -3.11
CA ASN A 61 -6.93 8.96 -2.16
C ASN A 61 -6.41 10.27 -2.78
N LEU A 62 -7.05 10.79 -3.83
CA LEU A 62 -6.64 12.05 -4.47
C LEU A 62 -7.48 13.23 -3.97
N ASP A 63 -6.87 14.42 -3.91
CA ASP A 63 -7.53 15.67 -3.50
C ASP A 63 -8.57 16.18 -4.51
N VAL A 64 -8.58 15.64 -5.73
CA VAL A 64 -9.54 15.94 -6.82
C VAL A 64 -10.57 14.83 -6.95
N ASP A 65 -11.75 15.09 -7.51
CA ASP A 65 -12.85 14.12 -7.59
C ASP A 65 -12.86 13.28 -8.89
N HIS A 66 -12.12 13.69 -9.91
CA HIS A 66 -11.99 12.98 -11.18
C HIS A 66 -10.70 13.34 -11.90
N GLY A 67 -10.42 12.64 -13.00
CA GLY A 67 -9.36 12.98 -13.92
C GLY A 67 -9.25 11.94 -15.02
N THR A 68 -8.13 11.97 -15.72
CA THR A 68 -7.88 11.08 -16.86
C THR A 68 -6.59 10.30 -16.62
N VAL A 69 -6.66 8.97 -16.74
CA VAL A 69 -5.48 8.10 -16.66
C VAL A 69 -5.03 7.76 -18.07
N SER A 70 -3.74 7.90 -18.34
CA SER A 70 -3.13 7.53 -19.61
C SER A 70 -1.96 6.57 -19.40
N CYS A 71 -1.70 5.76 -20.44
CA CYS A 71 -0.52 4.91 -20.49
C CYS A 71 0.12 4.97 -21.87
N GLU A 72 1.41 5.25 -21.91
CA GLU A 72 2.24 5.06 -23.11
C GLU A 72 3.25 3.93 -22.86
N LYS A 73 3.78 3.32 -23.92
CA LYS A 73 4.94 2.42 -23.82
C LYS A 73 6.14 3.15 -24.39
N ASN A 74 7.22 3.27 -23.60
CA ASN A 74 8.43 3.92 -24.09
C ASN A 74 9.19 3.05 -25.11
N GLY A 75 10.36 3.53 -25.57
CA GLY A 75 11.18 2.81 -26.55
C GLY A 75 11.68 1.43 -26.10
N LYS A 76 11.59 1.11 -24.80
CA LYS A 76 11.94 -0.21 -24.21
C LYS A 76 10.71 -1.09 -23.97
N GLY A 77 9.52 -0.56 -24.21
CA GLY A 77 8.25 -1.21 -23.89
C GLY A 77 7.82 -1.04 -22.43
N ASP A 78 8.55 -0.26 -21.63
CA ASP A 78 8.16 0.03 -20.25
C ASP A 78 6.96 0.99 -20.25
N PRO A 79 5.96 0.76 -19.39
CA PRO A 79 4.79 1.64 -19.31
C PRO A 79 5.13 2.97 -18.64
N VAL A 80 4.71 4.06 -19.26
CA VAL A 80 4.76 5.43 -18.76
C VAL A 80 3.33 5.78 -18.34
N LEU A 81 3.09 5.83 -17.03
CA LEU A 81 1.76 5.99 -16.46
C LEU A 81 1.59 7.44 -15.98
N ARG A 82 0.51 8.10 -16.41
CA ARG A 82 0.21 9.49 -16.02
C ARG A 82 -1.24 9.65 -15.60
N PHE A 83 -1.48 10.61 -14.72
CA PHE A 83 -2.82 11.09 -14.36
C PHE A 83 -2.90 12.58 -14.68
N THR A 84 -3.91 12.98 -15.46
CA THR A 84 -4.22 14.38 -15.72
C THR A 84 -5.36 14.81 -14.82
N ALA A 85 -5.11 15.78 -13.95
CA ALA A 85 -6.12 16.38 -13.08
C ALA A 85 -7.08 17.28 -13.89
N PRO A 86 -8.26 17.65 -13.34
CA PRO A 86 -9.24 18.47 -14.06
C PRO A 86 -8.75 19.87 -14.47
N ASP A 87 -7.73 20.38 -13.78
CA ASP A 87 -7.07 21.65 -14.11
C ASP A 87 -6.07 21.53 -15.28
N GLY A 88 -5.85 20.31 -15.79
CA GLY A 88 -4.91 20.00 -16.86
C GLY A 88 -3.50 19.66 -16.38
N THR A 89 -3.22 19.68 -15.08
CA THR A 89 -1.91 19.30 -14.54
C THR A 89 -1.70 17.79 -14.69
N GLU A 90 -0.58 17.39 -15.30
CA GLU A 90 -0.17 15.99 -15.40
C GLU A 90 0.72 15.59 -14.23
N TYR A 91 0.42 14.45 -13.63
CA TYR A 91 1.17 13.84 -12.54
C TYR A 91 1.73 12.48 -12.95
N ALA A 92 2.96 12.21 -12.54
CA ALA A 92 3.60 10.92 -12.72
C ALA A 92 2.99 9.86 -11.79
N LEU A 93 2.42 8.79 -12.37
CA LEU A 93 1.96 7.63 -11.60
C LEU A 93 3.10 6.65 -11.32
N ASN A 94 4.18 6.66 -12.11
CA ASN A 94 5.38 5.84 -11.90
C ASN A 94 6.67 6.59 -12.23
N SER A 95 7.78 6.12 -11.67
CA SER A 95 9.10 6.73 -11.82
C SER A 95 9.85 6.14 -13.02
N VAL A 96 9.72 6.80 -14.17
CA VAL A 96 10.44 6.52 -15.42
C VAL A 96 11.00 7.84 -15.98
N ASP A 97 11.99 7.76 -16.86
CA ASP A 97 12.68 8.96 -17.39
C ASP A 97 11.70 9.91 -18.10
N GLU A 98 10.70 9.38 -18.80
CA GLU A 98 9.66 10.15 -19.49
C GLU A 98 8.70 10.91 -18.56
N ASN A 99 8.78 10.65 -17.25
CA ASN A 99 8.00 11.31 -16.20
C ASN A 99 8.86 12.20 -15.30
N ALA A 100 10.17 12.34 -15.55
CA ALA A 100 11.11 13.00 -14.65
C ALA A 100 10.78 14.48 -14.37
N ASP A 101 10.13 15.16 -15.32
CA ASP A 101 9.76 16.57 -15.23
C ASP A 101 8.32 16.79 -14.72
N LEU A 102 7.57 15.72 -14.44
CA LEU A 102 6.21 15.80 -13.90
C LEU A 102 6.21 15.71 -12.36
N PRO A 103 5.31 16.44 -11.68
CA PRO A 103 5.10 16.21 -10.24
C PRO A 103 4.66 14.76 -9.99
N PRO A 104 5.14 14.09 -8.94
CA PRO A 104 4.62 12.77 -8.58
C PRO A 104 3.17 12.89 -8.12
N ILE A 105 2.33 11.90 -8.41
CA ILE A 105 0.93 11.87 -7.95
C ILE A 105 0.78 11.96 -6.42
N GLY A 106 1.84 11.60 -5.68
CA GLY A 106 1.90 11.73 -4.22
C GLY A 106 1.75 13.17 -3.72
N ASP A 107 1.94 14.18 -4.57
CA ASP A 107 1.80 15.59 -4.19
C ASP A 107 0.32 16.01 -3.99
N ILE A 108 -0.63 15.25 -4.54
CA ILE A 108 -2.08 15.48 -4.41
C ILE A 108 -2.81 14.26 -3.81
N SER A 109 -2.09 13.45 -3.04
CA SER A 109 -2.62 12.22 -2.46
C SER A 109 -2.38 12.16 -0.96
N ASP A 110 -3.42 11.81 -0.20
CA ASP A 110 -3.34 11.64 1.26
C ASP A 110 -3.17 10.17 1.70
N GLY A 111 -3.21 9.23 0.73
CA GLY A 111 -3.14 7.80 0.96
C GLY A 111 -2.35 7.01 -0.09
N SER A 112 -2.63 5.71 -0.19
CA SER A 112 -1.98 4.83 -1.16
C SER A 112 -2.56 5.01 -2.56
N ILE A 113 -1.67 5.20 -3.55
CA ILE A 113 -2.03 5.26 -4.98
C ILE A 113 -1.88 3.91 -5.69
N GLY A 114 -1.68 2.82 -4.95
CA GLY A 114 -1.44 1.50 -5.52
C GLY A 114 -2.58 0.98 -6.39
N THR A 115 -3.83 1.22 -5.98
CA THR A 115 -5.02 0.84 -6.73
C THR A 115 -5.13 1.60 -8.05
N LEU A 116 -4.93 2.93 -8.02
CA LEU A 116 -4.91 3.78 -9.21
C LEU A 116 -3.80 3.37 -10.18
N ARG A 117 -2.60 3.10 -9.66
CA ARG A 117 -1.47 2.61 -10.47
C ARG A 117 -1.76 1.25 -11.11
N THR A 118 -2.39 0.33 -10.37
CA THR A 118 -2.79 -0.98 -10.89
C THR A 118 -3.81 -0.84 -12.03
N PHE A 119 -4.80 0.05 -11.86
CA PHE A 119 -5.74 0.38 -12.93
C PHE A 119 -5.05 0.95 -14.17
N ALA A 120 -4.08 1.86 -13.99
CA ALA A 120 -3.35 2.48 -15.08
C ALA A 120 -2.60 1.48 -15.97
N PHE A 121 -2.15 0.33 -15.44
CA PHE A 121 -1.60 -0.73 -16.29
C PHE A 121 -2.65 -1.34 -17.24
N THR A 122 -3.92 -1.42 -16.85
CA THR A 122 -4.99 -1.90 -17.73
C THR A 122 -5.27 -0.95 -18.89
N VAL A 123 -5.00 0.35 -18.71
CA VAL A 123 -5.10 1.37 -19.77
C VAL A 123 -4.06 1.12 -20.87
N CYS A 124 -2.90 0.53 -20.54
CA CYS A 124 -1.86 0.21 -21.52
C CYS A 124 -2.27 -0.84 -22.57
N ASP A 125 -3.31 -1.61 -22.28
CA ASP A 125 -3.78 -2.74 -23.08
C ASP A 125 -5.19 -2.51 -23.66
N ALA A 126 -5.78 -1.33 -23.42
CA ALA A 126 -7.11 -0.93 -23.87
C ALA A 126 -7.13 -0.37 -25.30
#